data_AF-A0A562ICL0-F1
#
_entry.id   AF-A0A562ICL0-F1
#
_cell.length_a   1.000
_cell.length_b   1.000
_cell.length_c   1.000
_cell.angle_alpha   90.00
_cell.angle_beta   90.00
_cell.angle_gamma   90.00
#
_symmetry.space_group_name_H-M   'P 1'
#
loop_
_entity.id
_entity.type
_entity.pdbx_description
1 polymer ?
#
loop_
_entity_poly.entity_id
_entity_poly.type
_entity_poly.pdbx_seq_one_letter_code
_entity_poly.pdbx_strand_id
1 'polypeptide(L)'
;MHRRLFPRAVALAALVAAAATAGAPTATAEAPTPALTRLNATIDAILADSRLAGAQAGVVVVGTATGETLYHRNGERRLVPASGTKLLTSTAALALLGPGHRFTTDVSTDGQRRAGLLTGDLYLRGGGDPTMLAADYDELAAQVAAAGVRVVTGDLVADDTRYDGTRLGPDWAWDDESYYYAAQVSALTVAPDTDYDAGTVIVHAAPAATAGGRPVVTMTSPTPAWAPAPCASGTAPGCPGGT
;
A
#
# COMPACT_ATOMS: atom_id res chain seq x y z
N MET A 1 -20.41 46.62 -22.56
CA MET A 1 -19.11 47.34 -22.59
C MET A 1 -18.03 46.28 -22.76
N HIS A 2 -17.13 46.21 -23.74
CA HIS A 2 -16.85 46.94 -24.98
C HIS A 2 -16.31 45.91 -26.00
N ARG A 3 -16.82 45.93 -27.23
CA ARG A 3 -16.24 45.29 -28.43
C ARG A 3 -14.94 45.97 -28.85
N ARG A 4 -13.96 45.22 -29.42
CA ARG A 4 -13.16 45.49 -30.67
C ARG A 4 -12.48 44.15 -31.06
N LEU A 5 -12.67 43.45 -32.20
CA LEU A 5 -12.62 43.72 -33.66
C LEU A 5 -11.24 44.18 -34.21
N PHE A 6 -10.47 43.21 -34.74
CA PHE A 6 -9.64 43.10 -35.99
C PHE A 6 -8.81 44.31 -36.50
N PRO A 7 -7.65 44.14 -37.23
CA PRO A 7 -7.56 43.30 -38.43
C PRO A 7 -6.22 42.60 -38.75
N ARG A 8 -6.31 41.77 -39.79
CA ARG A 8 -5.25 41.07 -40.55
C ARG A 8 -4.27 42.04 -41.22
N ALA A 9 -3.00 41.67 -41.29
CA ALA A 9 -2.08 42.14 -42.32
C ALA A 9 -1.42 40.93 -42.99
N VAL A 10 -1.74 40.75 -44.26
CA VAL A 10 -1.02 39.89 -45.21
C VAL A 10 0.10 40.74 -45.80
N ALA A 11 1.33 40.26 -45.78
CA ALA A 11 2.39 40.74 -46.65
C ALA A 11 3.20 39.55 -47.16
N LEU A 12 3.05 39.28 -48.45
CA LEU A 12 3.81 38.32 -49.23
C LEU A 12 5.08 39.02 -49.71
N ALA A 13 6.26 38.45 -49.45
CA ALA A 13 7.47 38.80 -50.16
C ALA A 13 8.27 37.52 -50.42
N ALA A 14 8.36 37.13 -51.68
CA ALA A 14 9.21 36.06 -52.18
C ALA A 14 10.49 36.68 -52.77
N LEU A 15 11.68 36.14 -52.44
CA LEU A 15 12.83 36.07 -53.36
C LEU A 15 13.95 35.14 -52.85
N VAL A 16 13.99 33.95 -53.47
CA VAL A 16 15.12 33.19 -54.04
C VAL A 16 16.50 33.16 -53.34
N ALA A 17 16.79 31.95 -52.81
CA ALA A 17 18.00 31.11 -52.87
C ALA A 17 19.43 31.67 -52.68
N ALA A 18 20.11 31.15 -51.66
CA ALA A 18 21.47 30.64 -51.78
C ALA A 18 21.63 29.37 -50.92
N ALA A 19 21.86 28.25 -51.59
CA ALA A 19 22.16 26.98 -50.96
C ALA A 19 23.54 27.05 -50.30
N ALA A 20 23.57 27.09 -48.97
CA ALA A 20 24.73 26.64 -48.21
C ALA A 20 24.42 25.23 -47.73
N THR A 21 24.83 24.22 -48.51
CA THR A 21 25.02 22.87 -47.99
C THR A 21 26.23 22.89 -47.06
N ALA A 22 26.07 23.50 -45.88
CA ALA A 22 26.95 23.26 -44.78
C ALA A 22 26.77 21.79 -44.42
N GLY A 23 27.75 20.95 -44.76
CA GLY A 23 27.79 19.58 -44.33
C GLY A 23 27.67 19.56 -42.80
N ALA A 24 26.50 19.17 -42.31
CA ALA A 24 26.37 18.80 -40.91
C ALA A 24 27.42 17.71 -40.67
N PRO A 25 28.22 17.78 -39.58
CA PRO A 25 29.09 16.67 -39.24
C PRO A 25 28.18 15.46 -39.13
N THR A 26 28.38 14.50 -40.03
CA THR A 26 27.74 13.20 -39.92
C THR A 26 28.33 12.63 -38.64
N ALA A 27 27.58 12.68 -37.55
CA ALA A 27 27.95 12.01 -36.32
C ALA A 27 28.00 10.53 -36.67
N THR A 28 29.18 10.05 -37.02
CA THR A 28 29.42 8.62 -37.22
C THR A 28 29.14 7.98 -35.88
N ALA A 29 28.02 7.27 -35.77
CA ALA A 29 27.73 6.49 -34.57
C ALA A 29 28.95 5.59 -34.32
N GLU A 30 29.61 5.80 -33.19
CA GLU A 30 30.75 4.98 -32.79
C GLU A 30 30.26 3.54 -32.69
N ALA A 31 31.02 2.60 -33.29
CA ALA A 31 30.63 1.21 -33.29
C ALA A 31 30.53 0.70 -31.84
N PRO A 32 29.56 -0.19 -31.52
CA PRO A 32 29.41 -0.71 -30.16
C PRO A 32 30.71 -1.35 -29.69
N THR A 33 31.10 -1.07 -28.45
CA THR A 33 32.29 -1.69 -27.88
C THR A 33 32.13 -3.22 -27.86
N PRO A 34 33.21 -4.01 -27.91
CA PRO A 34 33.12 -5.47 -27.80
C PRO A 34 32.40 -5.94 -26.53
N ALA A 35 32.46 -5.16 -25.45
CA ALA A 35 31.74 -5.45 -24.21
C ALA A 35 30.22 -5.30 -24.38
N LEU A 36 29.75 -4.21 -24.99
CA LEU A 36 28.32 -4.00 -25.28
C LEU A 36 27.78 -5.06 -26.23
N THR A 37 28.54 -5.42 -27.27
CA THR A 37 28.14 -6.48 -28.19
C THR A 37 27.96 -7.82 -27.48
N ARG A 38 28.88 -8.17 -26.56
CA ARG A 38 28.74 -9.40 -25.75
C ARG A 38 27.56 -9.34 -24.77
N LEU A 39 27.32 -8.18 -24.14
CA LEU A 39 26.17 -7.97 -23.26
C LEU A 39 24.87 -8.23 -24.01
N ASN A 40 24.71 -7.59 -25.18
CA ASN A 40 23.51 -7.70 -25.99
C ASN A 40 23.26 -9.15 -26.41
N ALA A 41 24.27 -9.82 -26.96
CA ALA A 41 24.17 -11.23 -27.37
C ALA A 41 23.81 -12.16 -26.19
N THR A 42 24.33 -11.88 -24.99
CA THR A 42 24.05 -12.69 -23.80
C THR A 42 22.59 -12.53 -23.36
N ILE A 43 22.09 -11.29 -23.29
CA ILE A 43 20.70 -11.02 -22.93
C ILE A 43 19.74 -11.58 -24.00
N ASP A 44 20.07 -11.40 -25.27
CA ASP A 44 19.28 -11.95 -26.37
C ASP A 44 19.19 -13.48 -26.34
N ALA A 45 20.28 -14.16 -26.00
CA ALA A 45 20.29 -15.61 -25.83
C ALA A 45 19.39 -16.07 -24.66
N ILE A 46 19.41 -15.35 -23.53
CA ILE A 46 18.50 -15.63 -22.40
C ILE A 46 17.05 -15.44 -22.82
N LEU A 47 16.75 -14.36 -23.54
CA LEU A 47 15.41 -14.04 -24.02
C LEU A 47 14.94 -14.93 -25.18
N ALA A 48 15.82 -15.76 -25.75
CA ALA A 48 15.49 -16.77 -26.75
C ALA A 48 15.16 -18.14 -26.14
N ASP A 49 15.20 -18.28 -24.81
CA ASP A 49 14.84 -19.52 -24.13
C ASP A 49 13.41 -19.96 -24.45
N SER A 50 13.24 -21.23 -24.81
CA SER A 50 11.94 -21.83 -25.16
C SER A 50 10.86 -21.68 -24.08
N ARG A 51 11.23 -21.51 -22.80
CA ARG A 51 10.31 -21.24 -21.69
C ARG A 51 9.61 -19.89 -21.81
N LEU A 52 10.14 -18.97 -22.62
CA LEU A 52 9.54 -17.67 -22.92
C LEU A 52 8.71 -17.68 -24.23
N ALA A 53 8.51 -18.85 -24.85
CA ALA A 53 7.69 -18.95 -26.05
C ALA A 53 6.26 -18.43 -25.79
N GLY A 54 5.83 -17.43 -26.56
CA GLY A 54 4.53 -16.77 -26.40
C GLY A 54 4.50 -15.64 -25.36
N ALA A 55 5.54 -15.48 -24.55
CA ALA A 55 5.64 -14.40 -23.58
C ALA A 55 6.01 -13.06 -24.24
N GLN A 56 5.72 -11.97 -23.54
CA GLN A 56 6.18 -10.62 -23.90
C GLN A 56 7.21 -10.18 -22.88
N ALA A 57 8.42 -9.84 -23.34
CA ALA A 57 9.49 -9.34 -22.50
C ALA A 57 9.92 -7.94 -22.97
N GLY A 58 10.06 -7.03 -22.01
CA GLY A 58 10.70 -5.72 -22.17
C GLY A 58 11.89 -5.65 -21.23
N VAL A 59 13.06 -5.28 -21.75
CA VAL A 59 14.30 -5.18 -20.99
C VAL A 59 15.04 -3.93 -21.40
N VAL A 60 15.35 -3.08 -20.43
CA VAL A 60 16.17 -1.88 -20.61
C VAL A 60 17.26 -1.92 -19.54
N VAL A 61 18.51 -1.75 -19.95
CA VAL A 61 19.67 -1.65 -19.06
C VAL A 61 20.28 -0.28 -19.25
N VAL A 62 20.43 0.45 -18.15
CA VAL A 62 20.97 1.82 -18.16
C VAL A 62 22.17 1.88 -17.23
N GLY A 63 23.26 2.49 -17.70
CA GLY A 63 24.42 2.79 -16.88
C GLY A 63 24.08 3.87 -15.85
N THR A 64 24.13 3.55 -14.56
CA THR A 64 23.67 4.46 -13.50
C THR A 64 24.52 5.73 -13.36
N ALA A 65 25.81 5.67 -13.74
CA ALA A 65 26.72 6.81 -13.70
C ALA A 65 26.58 7.76 -14.90
N THR A 66 26.26 7.21 -16.09
CA THR A 66 26.26 7.97 -17.36
C THR A 66 24.86 8.26 -17.88
N GLY A 67 23.84 7.51 -17.44
CA GLY A 67 22.49 7.50 -18.03
C GLY A 67 22.43 6.84 -19.41
N GLU A 68 23.54 6.26 -19.89
CA GLU A 68 23.61 5.62 -21.20
C GLU A 68 22.78 4.33 -21.21
N THR A 69 21.97 4.15 -22.25
CA THR A 69 21.25 2.89 -22.47
C THR A 69 22.21 1.85 -23.06
N LEU A 70 22.52 0.83 -22.27
CA LEU A 70 23.48 -0.23 -22.62
C LEU A 70 22.80 -1.39 -23.35
N TYR A 71 21.51 -1.61 -23.10
CA TYR A 71 20.67 -2.59 -23.78
C TYR A 71 19.23 -2.10 -23.82
N HIS A 72 18.55 -2.30 -24.94
CA HIS A 72 17.15 -1.93 -25.11
C HIS A 72 16.43 -2.94 -25.98
N ARG A 73 15.40 -3.58 -25.43
CA ARG A 73 14.48 -4.45 -26.16
C ARG A 73 13.07 -4.24 -25.66
N ASN A 74 12.19 -3.77 -26.55
CA ASN A 74 10.78 -3.49 -26.26
C ASN A 74 10.57 -2.57 -25.03
N GLY A 75 11.50 -1.66 -24.74
CA GLY A 75 11.44 -0.80 -23.55
C GLY A 75 10.14 0.00 -23.41
N GLU A 76 9.54 0.37 -24.54
CA GLU A 76 8.35 1.24 -24.54
C GLU A 76 7.03 0.45 -24.56
N ARG A 77 7.12 -0.88 -24.49
CA ARG A 77 5.94 -1.74 -24.46
C ARG A 77 5.32 -1.70 -23.07
N ARG A 78 4.05 -1.31 -23.01
CA ARG A 78 3.26 -1.41 -21.77
C ARG A 78 3.04 -2.89 -21.42
N LEU A 79 3.43 -3.26 -20.20
CA LEU A 79 3.29 -4.59 -19.64
C LEU A 79 2.68 -4.47 -18.24
N VAL A 80 2.13 -5.57 -17.70
CA VAL A 80 1.68 -5.62 -16.30
C VAL A 80 2.92 -5.71 -15.42
N PRO A 81 3.21 -4.70 -14.58
CA PRO A 81 4.43 -4.68 -13.77
C PRO A 81 4.34 -5.57 -12.52
N ALA A 82 3.16 -6.08 -12.19
CA ALA A 82 2.85 -6.73 -10.91
C ALA A 82 3.36 -5.88 -9.73
N SER A 83 4.05 -6.49 -8.76
CA SER A 83 4.65 -5.78 -7.63
C SER A 83 5.73 -4.75 -8.03
N GLY A 84 6.17 -4.70 -9.29
CA GLY A 84 7.01 -3.62 -9.81
C GLY A 84 6.38 -2.22 -9.64
N THR A 85 5.04 -2.12 -9.58
CA THR A 85 4.33 -0.87 -9.25
C THR A 85 4.79 -0.26 -7.92
N LYS A 86 5.23 -1.09 -6.96
CA LYS A 86 5.69 -0.62 -5.64
C LYS A 86 6.88 0.34 -5.74
N LEU A 87 7.69 0.26 -6.79
CA LEU A 87 8.78 1.23 -7.01
C LEU A 87 8.24 2.64 -7.26
N LEU A 88 7.16 2.77 -8.03
CA LEU A 88 6.53 4.06 -8.31
C LEU A 88 5.80 4.59 -7.07
N THR A 89 5.02 3.73 -6.41
CA THR A 89 4.27 4.12 -5.19
C THR A 89 5.21 4.54 -4.06
N SER A 90 6.28 3.78 -3.80
CA SER A 90 7.24 4.12 -2.74
C SER A 90 8.01 5.41 -3.04
N THR A 91 8.41 5.62 -4.30
CA THR A 91 9.05 6.88 -4.72
C THR A 91 8.11 8.08 -4.52
N ALA A 92 6.85 7.95 -4.93
CA ALA A 92 5.85 9.00 -4.76
C ALA A 92 5.57 9.28 -3.27
N ALA A 93 5.42 8.24 -2.45
CA ALA A 93 5.22 8.38 -1.02
C ALA A 93 6.41 9.08 -0.35
N LEU A 94 7.64 8.69 -0.69
CA LEU A 94 8.85 9.33 -0.16
C LEU A 94 8.95 10.80 -0.57
N ALA A 95 8.60 11.13 -1.82
CA ALA A 95 8.63 12.50 -2.32
C ALA A 95 7.57 13.41 -1.68
N LEU A 96 6.38 12.87 -1.40
CA LEU A 96 5.24 13.63 -0.85
C LEU A 96 5.25 13.72 0.68
N LEU A 97 5.56 12.62 1.35
CA LEU A 97 5.50 12.51 2.82
C LEU A 97 6.85 12.79 3.48
N GLY A 98 7.95 12.50 2.77
CA GLY A 98 9.30 12.53 3.30
C GLY A 98 9.65 11.29 4.14
N PRO A 99 10.95 10.99 4.33
CA PRO A 99 11.41 9.82 5.08
C PRO A 99 11.12 9.91 6.58
N GLY A 100 10.85 11.12 7.09
CA GLY A 100 10.51 11.36 8.49
C GLY A 100 9.02 11.22 8.82
N HIS A 101 8.17 10.92 7.83
CA HIS A 101 6.73 10.80 8.07
C HIS A 101 6.42 9.71 9.11
N ARG A 102 5.42 9.96 9.94
CA ARG A 102 4.86 9.01 10.90
C ARG A 102 3.34 9.09 10.82
N PHE A 103 2.69 7.94 10.82
CA PHE A 103 1.26 7.85 11.03
C PHE A 103 0.95 8.08 12.51
N THR A 104 -0.29 8.45 12.81
CA THR A 104 -0.76 8.64 14.19
C THR A 104 -2.01 7.82 14.42
N THR A 105 -2.17 7.30 15.63
CA THR A 105 -3.41 6.69 16.10
C THR A 105 -3.74 7.35 17.42
N ASP A 106 -4.93 7.93 17.52
CA ASP A 106 -5.29 8.84 18.61
C ASP A 106 -6.50 8.33 19.38
N VAL A 107 -6.52 8.55 20.70
CA VAL A 107 -7.70 8.32 21.54
C VAL A 107 -8.24 9.66 22.03
N SER A 108 -9.54 9.87 21.92
CA SER A 108 -10.19 11.14 22.27
C SER A 108 -11.60 10.91 22.83
N THR A 109 -12.21 11.96 23.38
CA THR A 109 -13.57 11.90 23.93
C THR A 109 -14.30 13.23 23.72
N ASP A 110 -15.63 13.16 23.56
CA ASP A 110 -16.54 14.31 23.62
C ASP A 110 -17.11 14.53 25.04
N GLY A 111 -16.82 13.59 25.95
CA GLY A 111 -17.37 13.52 27.28
C GLY A 111 -16.63 14.34 28.31
N GLN A 112 -17.19 14.32 29.53
CA GLN A 112 -16.58 14.94 30.70
C GLN A 112 -16.06 13.87 31.65
N ARG A 113 -14.82 14.05 32.12
CA ARG A 113 -14.21 13.15 33.10
C ARG A 113 -14.36 13.69 34.52
N ARG A 114 -14.95 12.90 35.43
CA ARG A 114 -15.05 13.20 36.87
C ARG A 114 -14.82 11.96 37.71
N ALA A 115 -13.85 12.03 38.64
CA ALA A 115 -13.58 10.98 39.63
C ALA A 115 -13.44 9.54 39.08
N GLY A 116 -12.82 9.37 37.90
CA GLY A 116 -12.66 8.06 37.26
C GLY A 116 -13.75 7.71 36.24
N LEU A 117 -14.86 8.44 36.24
CA LEU A 117 -15.96 8.26 35.30
C LEU A 117 -15.78 9.18 34.09
N LEU A 118 -15.83 8.64 32.88
CA LEU A 118 -15.96 9.39 31.63
C LEU A 118 -17.42 9.30 31.17
N THR A 119 -18.12 10.43 31.24
CA THR A 119 -19.51 10.55 30.74
C THR A 119 -19.50 11.14 29.33
N GLY A 120 -19.58 10.25 28.35
CA GLY A 120 -19.50 10.51 26.91
C GLY A 120 -18.79 9.35 26.22
N ASP A 121 -18.55 9.49 24.92
CA ASP A 121 -17.98 8.43 24.08
C ASP A 121 -16.46 8.53 24.05
N LEU A 122 -15.80 7.39 23.85
CA LEU A 122 -14.36 7.29 23.64
C LEU A 122 -14.11 6.89 22.19
N TYR A 123 -13.37 7.71 21.46
CA TYR A 123 -13.08 7.50 20.05
C TYR A 123 -11.64 7.04 19.88
N LEU A 124 -11.43 5.86 19.29
CA LEU A 124 -10.16 5.38 18.78
C LEU A 124 -10.09 5.72 17.30
N ARG A 125 -9.24 6.68 16.92
CA ARG A 125 -9.15 7.18 15.55
C ARG A 125 -7.86 6.73 14.89
N GLY A 126 -7.98 6.03 13.77
CA GLY A 126 -6.85 5.59 12.97
C GLY A 126 -6.40 6.64 11.97
N GLY A 127 -5.12 7.00 11.98
CA GLY A 127 -4.50 7.90 11.00
C GLY A 127 -3.90 7.20 9.79
N GLY A 128 -4.12 5.89 9.64
CA GLY A 128 -3.59 5.07 8.54
C GLY A 128 -2.29 4.36 8.83
N ASP A 129 -1.97 4.12 10.10
CA ASP A 129 -0.77 3.37 10.49
C ASP A 129 -0.95 1.87 10.17
N PRO A 130 -0.20 1.30 9.20
CA PRO A 130 -0.30 -0.11 8.85
C PRO A 130 0.49 -1.01 9.81
N THR A 131 1.19 -0.44 10.79
CA THR A 131 2.11 -1.15 11.69
C THR A 131 1.57 -1.32 13.11
N MET A 132 0.32 -0.92 13.36
CA MET A 132 -0.31 -1.10 14.68
C MET A 132 -0.42 -2.57 15.05
N LEU A 133 0.20 -2.95 16.18
CA LEU A 133 0.07 -4.25 16.80
C LEU A 133 -0.93 -4.20 17.96
N ALA A 134 -1.39 -5.37 18.40
CA ALA A 134 -2.20 -5.51 19.62
C ALA A 134 -1.57 -4.81 20.84
N ALA A 135 -0.24 -4.93 21.01
CA ALA A 135 0.49 -4.30 22.11
C ALA A 135 0.46 -2.77 22.08
N ASP A 136 0.39 -2.15 20.89
CA ASP A 136 0.29 -0.69 20.77
C ASP A 136 -1.09 -0.19 21.23
N TYR A 137 -2.14 -0.98 21.00
CA TYR A 137 -3.47 -0.70 21.54
C TYR A 137 -3.55 -0.92 23.06
N ASP A 138 -2.86 -1.93 23.60
CA ASP A 138 -2.72 -2.10 25.05
C ASP A 138 -2.01 -0.89 25.68
N GLU A 139 -0.99 -0.33 25.01
CA GLU A 139 -0.32 0.88 25.46
C GLU A 139 -1.25 2.10 25.41
N LEU A 140 -2.03 2.29 24.34
CA LEU A 140 -3.04 3.35 24.26
C LEU A 140 -4.08 3.22 25.39
N ALA A 141 -4.55 2.00 25.67
CA ALA A 141 -5.47 1.75 26.77
C ALA A 141 -4.84 2.07 28.13
N ALA A 142 -3.56 1.72 28.33
CA ALA A 142 -2.81 2.07 29.53
C ALA A 142 -2.66 3.60 29.71
N GLN A 143 -2.45 4.34 28.61
CA GLN A 143 -2.40 5.81 28.64
C GLN A 143 -3.75 6.42 29.03
N VAL A 144 -4.87 5.88 28.50
CA VAL A 144 -6.23 6.28 28.90
C VAL A 144 -6.47 6.04 30.39
N ALA A 145 -6.07 4.87 30.90
CA ALA A 145 -6.16 4.53 32.31
C ALA A 145 -5.29 5.44 33.20
N ALA A 146 -4.05 5.72 32.77
CA ALA A 146 -3.11 6.61 33.45
C ALA A 146 -3.60 8.06 33.49
N ALA A 147 -4.37 8.49 32.48
CA ALA A 147 -5.06 9.76 32.50
C ALA A 147 -6.15 9.82 33.59
N GLY A 148 -6.53 8.69 34.18
CA GLY A 148 -7.49 8.60 35.28
C GLY A 148 -8.90 8.23 34.83
N VAL A 149 -9.07 7.69 33.62
CA VAL A 149 -10.34 7.07 33.18
C VAL A 149 -10.39 5.64 33.73
N ARG A 150 -11.49 5.26 34.37
CA ARG A 150 -11.73 3.90 34.89
C ARG A 150 -12.99 3.27 34.32
N VAL A 151 -14.00 4.10 34.05
CA VAL A 151 -15.29 3.68 33.48
C VAL A 151 -15.67 4.67 32.41
N VAL A 152 -16.01 4.17 31.22
CA VAL A 152 -16.64 4.94 30.14
C VAL A 152 -18.12 4.57 30.13
N THR A 153 -19.01 5.55 30.20
CA THR A 153 -20.47 5.28 30.22
C THR A 153 -21.12 5.38 28.84
N GLY A 154 -20.43 5.99 27.88
CA GLY A 154 -20.82 6.01 26.46
C GLY A 154 -20.20 4.84 25.69
N ASP A 155 -20.15 5.00 24.37
CA ASP A 155 -19.64 4.00 23.44
C ASP A 155 -18.12 4.09 23.25
N LEU A 156 -17.51 2.96 22.87
CA LEU A 156 -16.18 2.93 22.25
C LEU A 156 -16.35 2.95 20.74
N VAL A 157 -15.96 4.06 20.11
CA VAL A 157 -16.14 4.29 18.67
C VAL A 157 -14.81 4.06 17.93
N ALA A 158 -14.80 3.12 17.00
CA ALA A 158 -13.71 2.92 16.07
C ALA A 158 -13.89 3.84 14.85
N ASP A 159 -13.02 4.83 14.71
CA ASP A 159 -13.10 5.86 13.67
C ASP A 159 -11.97 5.65 12.64
N ASP A 160 -12.36 5.16 11.46
CA ASP A 160 -11.49 4.97 10.30
C ASP A 160 -11.73 6.01 9.18
N THR A 161 -12.46 7.09 9.48
CA THR A 161 -12.95 8.07 8.48
C THR A 161 -11.86 8.95 7.86
N ARG A 162 -10.61 8.78 8.28
CA ARG A 162 -9.43 9.42 7.67
C ARG A 162 -9.25 9.01 6.21
N TYR A 163 -9.66 7.79 5.86
CA TYR A 163 -9.75 7.26 4.50
C TYR A 163 -11.21 7.11 4.09
N ASP A 164 -11.47 6.80 2.82
CA ASP A 164 -12.83 6.52 2.34
C ASP A 164 -13.33 5.12 2.76
N GLY A 165 -14.56 4.79 2.38
CA GLY A 165 -15.22 3.51 2.69
C GLY A 165 -14.84 2.34 1.77
N THR A 166 -13.93 2.54 0.81
CA THR A 166 -13.53 1.52 -0.18
C THR A 166 -12.48 0.61 0.44
N ARG A 167 -12.83 -0.67 0.63
CA ARG A 167 -11.98 -1.62 1.36
C ARG A 167 -11.04 -2.44 0.48
N LEU A 168 -11.37 -2.62 -0.81
CA LEU A 168 -10.60 -3.45 -1.74
C LEU A 168 -10.17 -2.64 -2.97
N GLY A 169 -9.08 -3.07 -3.62
CA GLY A 169 -8.63 -2.48 -4.86
C GLY A 169 -9.66 -2.66 -6.00
N PRO A 170 -9.77 -1.70 -6.94
CA PRO A 170 -10.83 -1.69 -7.96
C PRO A 170 -10.84 -2.89 -8.91
N ASP A 171 -9.70 -3.56 -9.09
CA ASP A 171 -9.53 -4.69 -10.01
C ASP A 171 -9.04 -5.96 -9.28
N TRP A 172 -9.20 -6.04 -7.95
CA TRP A 172 -8.83 -7.23 -7.20
C TRP A 172 -9.79 -8.39 -7.47
N ALA A 173 -9.24 -9.60 -7.56
CA ALA A 173 -10.04 -10.79 -7.75
C ALA A 173 -10.76 -11.13 -6.43
N TRP A 174 -12.05 -11.47 -6.51
CA TRP A 174 -12.87 -11.74 -5.33
C TRP A 174 -12.40 -13.00 -4.58
N ASP A 175 -11.81 -13.96 -5.29
CA ASP A 175 -11.26 -15.20 -4.73
C ASP A 175 -9.93 -14.98 -4.00
N ASP A 176 -9.29 -13.81 -4.19
CA ASP A 176 -8.11 -13.42 -3.43
C ASP A 176 -8.46 -12.89 -2.03
N GLU A 177 -9.71 -12.47 -1.77
CA GLU A 177 -10.12 -11.74 -0.53
C GLU A 177 -9.79 -12.50 0.77
N SER A 178 -9.74 -13.83 0.72
CA SER A 178 -9.39 -14.65 1.88
C SER A 178 -7.89 -14.70 2.21
N TYR A 179 -7.04 -14.20 1.31
CA TYR A 179 -5.59 -14.21 1.45
C TYR A 179 -5.05 -12.86 1.94
N TYR A 180 -3.95 -12.91 2.71
CA TYR A 180 -3.36 -11.74 3.37
C TYR A 180 -3.01 -10.58 2.42
N TYR A 181 -2.59 -10.87 1.19
CA TYR A 181 -2.18 -9.85 0.22
C TYR A 181 -3.37 -9.08 -0.40
N ALA A 182 -4.60 -9.51 -0.13
CA ALA A 182 -5.84 -8.84 -0.53
C ALA A 182 -6.70 -8.44 0.69
N ALA A 183 -6.07 -8.31 1.87
CA ALA A 183 -6.74 -7.84 3.07
C ALA A 183 -7.38 -6.45 2.86
N GLN A 184 -8.49 -6.20 3.57
CA GLN A 184 -9.21 -4.94 3.49
C GLN A 184 -8.36 -3.76 4.00
N VAL A 185 -8.37 -2.67 3.25
CA VAL A 185 -7.65 -1.43 3.60
C VAL A 185 -8.55 -0.52 4.44
N SER A 186 -8.05 -0.08 5.58
CA SER A 186 -8.72 0.83 6.52
C SER A 186 -7.71 1.80 7.13
N ALA A 187 -8.15 3.00 7.52
CA ALA A 187 -7.30 3.93 8.27
C ALA A 187 -7.06 3.48 9.72
N LEU A 188 -7.93 2.61 10.24
CA LEU A 188 -7.80 1.96 11.54
C LEU A 188 -7.77 0.45 11.31
N THR A 189 -6.63 -0.17 11.60
CA THR A 189 -6.37 -1.59 11.33
C THR A 189 -5.35 -2.13 12.32
N VAL A 190 -5.24 -3.45 12.43
CA VAL A 190 -4.26 -4.14 13.28
C VAL A 190 -3.52 -5.19 12.47
N ALA A 191 -2.22 -5.32 12.72
CA ALA A 191 -1.37 -6.37 12.18
C ALA A 191 -1.18 -7.49 13.22
N PRO A 192 -1.09 -8.76 12.79
CA PRO A 192 -1.00 -9.89 13.71
C PRO A 192 0.40 -10.08 14.30
N ASP A 193 1.44 -9.61 13.61
CA ASP A 193 2.84 -9.69 14.02
C ASP A 193 3.69 -8.61 13.31
N THR A 194 5.02 -8.73 13.41
CA THR A 194 5.99 -7.74 12.90
C THR A 194 6.25 -7.81 11.40
N ASP A 195 5.60 -8.71 10.65
CA ASP A 195 5.56 -8.62 9.18
C ASP A 195 4.56 -7.55 8.72
N TYR A 196 3.69 -7.09 9.63
CA TYR A 196 2.75 -5.99 9.44
C TYR A 196 1.73 -6.23 8.31
N ASP A 197 1.25 -7.47 8.18
CA ASP A 197 0.11 -7.81 7.34
C ASP A 197 -1.21 -7.27 7.95
N ALA A 198 -1.42 -5.96 7.81
CA ALA A 198 -2.56 -5.26 8.38
C ALA A 198 -3.92 -5.83 7.91
N GLY A 199 -4.87 -5.92 8.84
CA GLY A 199 -6.22 -6.43 8.56
C GLY A 199 -6.29 -7.95 8.49
N THR A 200 -5.30 -8.65 9.06
CA THR A 200 -5.22 -10.11 9.01
C THR A 200 -5.09 -10.73 10.41
N VAL A 201 -5.22 -12.06 10.45
CA VAL A 201 -5.03 -12.91 11.63
C VAL A 201 -4.24 -14.14 11.20
N ILE A 202 -3.37 -14.65 12.07
CA ILE A 202 -2.66 -15.90 11.78
C ILE A 202 -3.50 -17.05 12.29
N VAL A 203 -3.81 -18.02 11.43
CA VAL A 203 -4.55 -19.23 11.78
C VAL A 203 -3.57 -20.40 11.84
N HIS A 204 -3.44 -21.02 13.02
CA HIS A 204 -2.65 -22.23 13.20
C HIS A 204 -3.58 -23.42 13.33
N ALA A 205 -3.38 -24.44 12.50
CA ALA A 205 -4.09 -25.71 12.60
C ALA A 205 -3.10 -26.83 12.97
N ALA A 206 -3.29 -27.43 14.14
CA ALA A 206 -2.53 -28.58 14.61
C ALA A 206 -3.38 -29.86 14.47
N PRO A 207 -2.77 -31.00 14.10
CA PRO A 207 -3.50 -32.27 14.02
C PRO A 207 -4.03 -32.70 15.39
N ALA A 208 -5.12 -33.48 15.37
CA ALA A 208 -5.60 -34.13 16.58
C ALA A 208 -4.58 -35.16 17.10
N ALA A 209 -4.63 -35.45 18.39
CA ALA A 209 -3.79 -36.49 19.01
C ALA A 209 -4.09 -37.91 18.47
N THR A 210 -5.26 -38.14 17.88
CA THR A 210 -5.69 -39.42 17.32
C THR A 210 -6.12 -39.27 15.87
N ALA A 211 -5.84 -40.28 15.06
CA ALA A 211 -6.30 -40.35 13.67
C ALA A 211 -7.83 -40.29 13.60
N GLY A 212 -8.37 -39.44 12.73
CA GLY A 212 -9.81 -39.18 12.61
C GLY A 212 -10.35 -38.14 13.62
N GLY A 213 -9.52 -37.64 14.54
CA GLY A 213 -9.90 -36.55 15.44
C GLY A 213 -9.98 -35.19 14.72
N ARG A 214 -10.74 -34.25 15.30
CA ARG A 214 -10.82 -32.87 14.80
C ARG A 214 -9.52 -32.10 15.08
N PRO A 215 -8.96 -31.35 14.12
CA PRO A 215 -7.77 -30.55 14.36
C PRO A 215 -8.02 -29.47 15.41
N VAL A 216 -6.97 -29.10 16.14
CA VAL A 216 -6.97 -27.93 17.03
C VAL A 216 -6.64 -26.72 16.19
N VAL A 217 -7.56 -25.77 16.11
CA VAL A 217 -7.36 -24.51 15.38
C VAL A 217 -7.24 -23.38 16.40
N THR A 218 -6.16 -22.61 16.32
CA THR A 218 -5.94 -21.39 17.08
C THR A 218 -5.75 -20.21 16.13
N MET A 219 -6.03 -19.00 16.63
CA MET A 219 -5.88 -17.77 15.86
C MET A 219 -5.11 -16.75 16.69
N THR A 220 -4.31 -15.89 16.06
CA THR A 220 -3.75 -14.72 16.76
C THR A 220 -4.91 -13.90 17.30
N SER A 221 -5.01 -13.83 18.62
CA SER A 221 -5.95 -12.94 19.27
C SER A 221 -5.36 -11.54 19.25
N PRO A 222 -6.07 -10.52 18.75
CA PRO A 222 -5.65 -9.12 18.87
C PRO A 222 -5.65 -8.62 20.34
N THR A 223 -5.97 -9.48 21.31
CA THR A 223 -5.78 -9.24 22.75
C THR A 223 -5.19 -10.47 23.43
N PRO A 224 -4.24 -10.33 24.37
CA PRO A 224 -3.89 -11.44 25.26
C PRO A 224 -5.07 -11.68 26.20
N ALA A 225 -5.88 -12.69 25.91
CA ALA A 225 -6.91 -13.23 26.80
C ALA A 225 -7.81 -12.19 27.50
N TRP A 226 -8.66 -11.49 26.74
CA TRP A 226 -9.97 -11.14 27.29
C TRP A 226 -10.71 -12.48 27.53
N ALA A 227 -10.67 -12.98 28.76
CA ALA A 227 -11.69 -13.90 29.22
C ALA A 227 -12.90 -13.02 29.56
N PRO A 228 -14.06 -13.12 28.87
CA PRO A 228 -15.27 -12.56 29.44
C PRO A 228 -15.36 -13.09 30.88
N ALA A 229 -15.58 -12.19 31.84
CA ALA A 229 -15.90 -12.63 33.21
C ALA A 229 -16.96 -13.73 33.08
N PRO A 230 -16.78 -14.92 33.70
CA PRO A 230 -17.73 -16.01 33.54
C PRO A 230 -19.12 -15.45 33.79
N CYS A 231 -20.06 -15.67 32.85
CA CYS A 231 -21.45 -15.20 32.97
C CYS A 231 -21.99 -15.67 34.33
N ALA A 232 -21.90 -14.83 35.35
CA ALA A 232 -22.43 -15.12 36.66
C ALA A 232 -23.94 -15.00 36.52
N SER A 233 -24.61 -16.14 36.34
CA SER A 233 -26.06 -16.28 36.40
C SER A 233 -26.84 -15.14 35.72
N GLY A 234 -26.76 -15.06 34.39
CA GLY A 234 -27.92 -14.73 33.55
C GLY A 234 -28.38 -13.28 33.43
N THR A 235 -27.59 -12.24 33.71
CA THR A 235 -28.07 -10.84 33.55
C THR A 235 -27.18 -9.88 32.77
N ALA A 236 -26.06 -10.33 32.17
CA ALA A 236 -25.26 -9.48 31.30
C ALA A 236 -25.78 -9.50 29.83
N PRO A 237 -25.90 -8.33 29.15
CA PRO A 237 -26.22 -8.29 27.72
C PRO A 237 -25.13 -9.02 26.92
N GLY A 238 -25.52 -10.03 26.12
CA GLY A 238 -24.60 -10.78 25.25
C GLY A 238 -24.31 -12.24 25.65
N CYS A 239 -24.80 -12.74 26.79
CA CYS A 239 -24.77 -14.19 27.04
C CYS A 239 -25.89 -14.86 26.22
N PRO A 240 -25.61 -15.89 25.40
CA PRO A 240 -26.65 -16.62 24.67
C PRO A 240 -27.62 -17.26 25.66
N GLY A 241 -28.91 -16.95 25.51
CA GLY A 241 -29.97 -17.54 26.32
C GLY A 241 -30.00 -19.06 26.11
N GLY A 242 -29.85 -19.81 27.18
CA GLY A 242 -30.00 -21.26 27.15
C GLY A 242 -31.44 -21.64 26.80
N THR A 243 -31.59 -22.48 25.77
CA THR A 243 -32.77 -23.34 25.60
C THR A 243 -32.58 -24.64 26.34
#